data_AF-A0A3D2S723-F1
#
_entry.id   AF-A0A3D2S723-F1
#
_cell.length_a   1.000
_cell.length_b   1.000
_cell.length_c   1.000
_cell.angle_alpha   90.00
_cell.angle_beta   90.00
_cell.angle_gamma   90.00
#
_symmetry.space_group_name_H-M   'P 1'
#
loop_
_entity.id
_entity.type
_entity.pdbx_description
1 polymer ?
#
loop_
_entity_poly.entity_id
_entity_poly.type
_entity_poly.pdbx_seq_one_letter_code
_entity_poly.pdbx_strand_id
1 'polypeptide(L)' 'MKTELISRILRIVFGSFLLTGAIAGCVLSFRDGDNQTGVLLIVVALIADFYLYTGIRNKKGFGNI' A
#
# COMPACT_ATOMS: atom_id res chain seq x y z
N MET A 1 -5.54 -24.77 6.58
CA MET A 1 -4.86 -23.77 7.45
C MET A 1 -3.64 -23.12 6.80
N LYS A 2 -2.69 -23.89 6.21
CA LYS A 2 -1.51 -23.31 5.53
C LYS A 2 -1.84 -22.46 4.28
N THR A 3 -2.86 -22.86 3.52
CA THR A 3 -3.30 -22.19 2.28
C THR A 3 -3.87 -20.78 2.52
N GLU A 4 -4.62 -20.57 3.61
CA GLU A 4 -5.14 -19.24 3.95
C GLU A 4 -4.01 -18.27 4.34
N LEU A 5 -3.01 -18.75 5.08
CA LEU A 5 -1.85 -17.94 5.46
C LEU A 5 -1.08 -17.48 4.22
N ILE A 6 -0.83 -18.40 3.29
CA ILE A 6 -0.15 -18.12 2.02
C ILE A 6 -0.95 -17.10 1.20
N SER A 7 -2.27 -17.28 1.10
CA SER A 7 -3.15 -16.33 0.39
C SER A 7 -3.11 -14.93 1.00
N ARG A 8 -3.08 -14.83 2.33
CA ARG A 8 -2.95 -13.53 3.04
C ARG A 8 -1.61 -12.85 2.76
N ILE A 9 -0.51 -13.61 2.81
CA ILE A 9 0.83 -13.08 2.52
C ILE A 9 0.90 -12.60 1.07
N LEU A 10 0.37 -13.36 0.11
CA LEU A 10 0.30 -12.95 -1.29
C LEU A 10 -0.46 -11.63 -1.47
N ARG A 11 -1.58 -11.44 -0.78
CA ARG A 11 -2.33 -10.17 -0.83
C ARG A 11 -1.52 -8.99 -0.27
N ILE A 12 -0.72 -9.19 0.78
CA ILE A 12 0.19 -8.15 1.31
C ILE A 12 1.23 -7.80 0.25
N VAL A 13 1.89 -8.81 -0.32
CA VAL A 13 2.97 -8.59 -1.29
C VAL A 13 2.44 -7.87 -2.53
N PHE A 14 1.30 -8.31 -3.09
CA PHE A 14 0.69 -7.65 -4.25
C PHE A 14 0.17 -6.26 -3.93
N GLY A 15 -0.46 -6.05 -2.77
CA GLY A 15 -0.95 -4.72 -2.36
C GLY A 15 0.18 -3.72 -2.20
N SER A 16 1.27 -4.11 -1.54
CA SER A 16 2.46 -3.26 -1.37
C SER A 16 3.17 -3.00 -2.70
N PHE A 17 3.23 -4.00 -3.59
CA PHE A 17 3.79 -3.83 -4.94
C PHE A 17 3.00 -2.81 -5.77
N LEU A 18 1.66 -2.91 -5.79
CA LEU A 18 0.81 -1.95 -6.51
C LEU A 18 0.91 -0.54 -5.92
N LEU A 19 0.94 -0.43 -4.60
CA LEU A 19 1.11 0.84 -3.89
C LEU A 19 2.46 1.49 -4.26
N THR A 20 3.55 0.72 -4.22
CA THR A 20 4.89 1.19 -4.57
C THR A 20 4.95 1.65 -6.03
N GLY A 21 4.35 0.90 -6.95
CA GLY A 21 4.28 1.28 -8.36
C GLY A 21 3.51 2.58 -8.59
N ALA A 22 2.39 2.78 -7.89
CA ALA A 22 1.61 4.01 -7.96
C ALA A 22 2.41 5.22 -7.45
N ILE A 23 3.10 5.07 -6.31
CA ILE A 23 3.95 6.12 -5.73
C ILE A 23 5.08 6.47 -6.70
N ALA A 24 5.76 5.48 -7.27
CA ALA A 24 6.83 5.72 -8.24
C ALA A 24 6.33 6.50 -9.46
N GLY A 25 5.15 6.17 -9.98
CA GLY A 25 4.52 6.92 -11.08
C GLY A 25 4.19 8.36 -10.71
N CYS A 26 3.70 8.60 -9.49
CA CYS A 26 3.46 9.95 -8.98
C CYS A 26 4.77 10.74 -8.80
N VAL A 27 5.82 10.11 -8.26
CA VAL A 27 7.15 10.74 -8.09
C VAL A 27 7.75 11.13 -9.44
N LEU A 28 7.67 10.26 -10.45
CA LEU A 28 8.11 10.55 -11.81
C LEU A 28 7.31 11.67 -12.49
N SER A 29 6.09 11.93 -12.01
CA SER A 29 5.22 12.98 -12.52
C SER A 29 5.44 14.33 -11.83
N PHE A 30 6.19 14.37 -10.73
CA PHE A 30 6.56 15.62 -10.09
C PHE A 30 7.57 16.37 -10.94
N ARG A 31 7.25 17.62 -11.27
CA ARG A 31 8.22 18.58 -11.83
C ARG A 31 9.12 19.10 -10.70
N ASP A 32 10.35 19.43 -11.06
CA ASP A 32 11.30 20.08 -10.15
C ASP A 32 10.65 21.29 -9.46
N GLY A 33 10.56 21.26 -8.13
CA GLY A 33 9.96 22.30 -7.28
C GLY A 33 8.79 21.84 -6.40
N ASP A 34 8.25 20.64 -6.60
CA ASP A 34 7.03 20.18 -5.93
C ASP A 34 7.28 19.37 -4.62
N ASN A 35 8.19 19.87 -3.78
CA ASN A 35 8.63 19.17 -2.56
C ASN A 35 7.50 18.88 -1.57
N GLN A 36 6.49 19.75 -1.50
CA GLN A 36 5.36 19.57 -0.58
C GLN A 36 4.48 18.38 -1.00
N THR A 37 4.30 18.19 -2.30
CA THR A 37 3.52 17.08 -2.87
C THR A 37 4.26 15.75 -2.75
N GLY A 38 5.60 15.77 -2.86
CA GLY A 38 6.44 14.60 -2.56
C GLY A 38 6.33 14.11 -1.11
N VAL A 39 6.37 15.03 -0.14
CA VAL A 39 6.21 14.68 1.29
C VAL A 39 4.81 14.11 1.57
N LEU A 40 3.77 14.72 0.99
CA LEU A 40 2.40 14.24 1.14
C LEU A 40 2.23 12.82 0.59
N LEU A 41 2.83 12.55 -0.58
CA LEU A 41 2.79 11.22 -1.21
C LEU A 41 3.44 10.14 -0.33
N ILE A 42 4.58 10.46 0.30
CA ILE A 42 5.26 9.54 1.23
C ILE A 42 4.41 9.26 2.47
N VAL A 43 3.75 10.28 3.02
CA VAL A 43 2.85 10.09 4.18
C VAL A 43 1.65 9.21 3.82
N VAL A 44 1.02 9.46 2.67
CA VAL A 44 -0.11 8.65 2.17
C VAL A 44 0.32 7.20 1.90
N ALA A 45 1.52 7.00 1.36
CA ALA A 45 2.11 5.68 1.17
C ALA A 45 2.21 4.89 2.49
N LEU A 46 2.78 5.51 3.53
CA LEU A 46 2.94 4.86 4.84
C LEU A 46 1.59 4.51 5.47
N ILE A 47 0.59 5.38 5.34
CA ILE A 47 -0.77 5.13 5.84
C ILE A 47 -1.43 3.96 5.09
N ALA A 48 -1.29 3.94 3.76
CA ALA A 48 -1.84 2.86 2.93
C ALA A 48 -1.19 1.51 3.23
N ASP A 49 0.13 1.47 3.44
CA ASP A 49 0.86 0.26 3.79
C ASP A 49 0.48 -0.24 5.20
N PHE A 50 0.31 0.68 6.16
CA PHE A 50 -0.22 0.37 7.49
C PHE A 50 -1.66 -0.17 7.44
N TYR A 51 -2.51 0.38 6.57
CA TYR A 51 -3.88 -0.09 6.38
C TYR A 51 -3.91 -1.50 5.75
N LEU A 52 -3.06 -1.76 4.76
CA LEU A 52 -2.89 -3.08 4.16
C LEU A 52 -2.46 -4.12 5.21
N TYR A 53 -1.52 -3.73 6.07
CA TYR A 53 -1.02 -4.57 7.16
C TYR A 53 -2.10 -4.89 8.21
N THR A 54 -2.84 -3.87 8.66
CA THR A 54 -3.87 -4.02 9.70
C THR A 54 -5.13 -4.74 9.19
N GLY A 55 -5.56 -4.48 7.95
CA GLY A 55 -6.70 -5.13 7.32
C GLY A 55 -6.53 -6.64 7.10
N ILE A 56 -5.29 -7.15 7.10
CA ILE A 56 -5.02 -8.59 6.92
C ILE A 56 -4.78 -9.30 8.28
N ARG A 57 -4.36 -8.56 9.32
CA ARG A 57 -4.26 -9.06 10.71
C ARG A 57 -5.63 -9.19 11.38
N ASN A 58 -6.48 -8.18 11.25
CA ASN A 58 -7.88 -8.32 11.63
C ASN A 58 -8.53 -9.25 10.60
N LYS A 59 -9.13 -10.37 11.02
CA LYS A 59 -9.70 -11.41 10.13
C LYS A 59 -10.79 -10.91 9.15
N LYS A 60 -11.09 -9.61 9.12
CA LYS A 60 -11.92 -8.93 8.13
C LYS A 60 -11.00 -8.36 7.05
N GLY A 61 -10.57 -9.22 6.13
CA GLY A 61 -9.83 -8.76 4.94
C GLY A 61 -10.60 -7.72 4.14
N PHE A 62 -9.90 -7.01 3.25
CA PHE A 62 -10.48 -6.17 2.21
C PHE A 62 -11.75 -6.82 1.61
N GLY A 63 -12.90 -6.14 1.74
CA GLY A 63 -14.19 -6.57 1.18
C GLY A 63 -15.27 -7.01 2.18
N ASN A 64 -15.04 -6.93 3.49
CA ASN A 64 -16.10 -7.17 4.49
C ASN A 64 -16.85 -5.86 4.81
N ILE A 65 -17.67 -5.39 3.86
CA ILE A 65 -18.72 -4.40 4.06
C ILE A 65 -20.04 -5.16 4.20
#